data_AF-A0A1F4EMF3-F1
#
_entry.id   AF-A0A1F4EMF3-F1
#
_cell.length_a   1.000
_cell.length_b   1.000
_cell.length_c   1.000
_cell.angle_alpha   90.00
_cell.angle_beta   90.00
_cell.angle_gamma   90.00
#
_symmetry.space_group_name_H-M   'P 1'
#
loop_
_entity.id
_entity.type
_entity.pdbx_description
1 polymer ?
#
loop_
_entity_poly.entity_id
_entity_poly.type
_entity_poly.pdbx_seq_one_letter_code
_entity_poly.pdbx_strand_id
1 'polypeptide(L)' 'MDIVWFTLVAIALYFGADWLLDWIERKRGARFENRQVAFFAIILPLALAAFWLMRAYSSG' A
#
# COMPACT_ATOMS: atom_id res chain seq x y z
N MET A 1 10.95 -16.66 12.84
CA MET A 1 9.52 -16.68 12.48
C MET A 1 8.98 -15.27 12.21
N ASP A 2 9.60 -14.23 12.76
CA ASP A 2 9.19 -12.82 12.57
C ASP A 2 9.37 -12.30 11.16
N ILE A 3 10.44 -12.71 10.46
CA ILE A 3 10.70 -12.27 9.09
C ILE A 3 9.61 -12.71 8.10
N VAL A 4 8.95 -13.84 8.38
CA VAL A 4 7.83 -14.34 7.55
C VAL A 4 6.63 -13.40 7.70
N TRP A 5 6.32 -12.97 8.93
CA TRP A 5 5.24 -12.02 9.18
C TRP A 5 5.53 -10.64 8.58
N PHE A 6 6.75 -10.12 8.75
CA PHE A 6 7.16 -8.88 8.10
C PHE A 6 7.06 -8.97 6.58
N THR A 7 7.45 -10.10 6.00
CA THR A 7 7.35 -10.33 4.55
C THR A 7 5.90 -10.42 4.10
N LEU A 8 5.03 -11.10 4.84
CA LEU A 8 3.59 -11.17 4.55
C LEU A 8 2.93 -9.80 4.58
N VAL A 9 3.26 -8.98 5.58
CA VAL A 9 2.76 -7.61 5.69
C VAL A 9 3.26 -6.76 4.52
N ALA A 10 4.54 -6.88 4.15
CA ALA A 10 5.11 -6.19 3.01
C ALA A 10 4.43 -6.60 1.69
N ILE A 11 4.17 -7.90 1.50
CA ILE A 11 3.43 -8.43 0.35
C ILE A 11 2.01 -7.85 0.34
N ALA A 12 1.28 -7.92 1.46
CA ALA A 12 -0.08 -7.38 1.55
C ALA A 12 -0.13 -5.88 1.23
N LEU A 13 0.83 -5.10 1.73
CA LEU A 13 0.98 -3.68 1.42
C LEU A 13 1.27 -3.43 -0.06
N TYR A 14 2.16 -4.22 -0.66
CA TYR A 14 2.51 -4.12 -2.07
C TYR A 14 1.30 -4.39 -2.96
N PHE A 15 0.59 -5.51 -2.73
CA PHE A 15 -0.61 -5.87 -3.49
C PHE A 15 -1.75 -4.87 -3.26
N GLY A 16 -1.93 -4.37 -2.02
CA GLY A 16 -2.93 -3.35 -1.73
C GLY A 16 -2.65 -2.03 -2.44
N ALA A 17 -1.38 -1.59 -2.47
CA ALA A 17 -0.96 -0.39 -3.18
C ALA A 17 -1.11 -0.54 -4.70
N ASP A 18 -0.72 -1.69 -5.26
CA ASP A 18 -0.84 -1.98 -6.68
C ASP A 18 -2.31 -2.01 -7.13
N TRP A 19 -3.18 -2.66 -6.35
CA TRP A 19 -4.61 -2.68 -6.60
C TRP A 19 -5.24 -1.29 -6.55
N LEU A 20 -4.85 -0.46 -5.56
CA LEU A 20 -5.36 0.91 -5.44
C LEU A 20 -4.90 1.78 -6.61
N LEU A 21 -3.62 1.64 -7.02
CA LEU A 21 -3.09 2.34 -8.19
C LEU A 21 -3.84 1.96 -9.45
N ASP A 22 -4.03 0.65 -9.68
CA ASP A 22 -4.80 0.13 -10.80
C ASP A 22 -6.24 0.64 -10.81
N TRP A 23 -6.87 0.73 -9.64
CA TRP A 23 -8.22 1.29 -9.51
C TRP A 23 -8.27 2.78 -9.86
N ILE A 24 -7.27 3.56 -9.43
CA ILE A 24 -7.15 4.98 -9.77
C ILE A 24 -6.89 5.15 -11.27
N GLU A 25 -6.01 4.35 -11.87
CA GLU A 25 -5.74 4.38 -13.31
C GLU A 25 -7.00 4.05 -14.13
N ARG A 26 -7.77 3.04 -13.71
CA ARG A 26 -9.04 2.68 -14.34
C ARG A 26 -10.07 3.80 -14.22
N LYS A 27 -10.18 4.44 -13.06
CA LYS A 27 -11.08 5.59 -12.86
C LYS A 27 -10.67 6.81 -13.68
N ARG A 28 -9.37 7.05 -13.81
CA ARG A 28 -8.83 8.16 -14.61
C ARG A 28 -8.98 7.91 -16.11
N GLY A 29 -9.05 6.65 -16.53
CA GLY A 29 -9.10 6.26 -17.95
C GLY A 29 -7.77 6.45 -18.68
N ALA A 30 -6.70 6.77 -17.95
CA ALA A 30 -5.36 6.97 -18.49
C ALA A 30 -4.33 6.40 -17.51
N ARG A 31 -3.35 5.65 -18.05
CA ARG A 31 -2.21 5.17 -17.27
C ARG A 31 -1.34 6.33 -16.83
N PHE A 32 -0.75 6.23 -15.64
CA PHE A 32 0.23 7.22 -15.22
C PHE A 32 1.49 7.08 -16.07
N GLU A 33 1.94 8.19 -16.65
CA GLU A 33 3.22 8.29 -17.36
C GLU A 33 4.38 7.88 -16.43
N ASN A 34 4.30 8.29 -15.16
CA ASN A 34 5.24 7.91 -14.10
C ASN A 34 4.59 6.96 -13.09
N ARG A 35 4.21 5.75 -13.52
CA ARG A 35 3.58 4.73 -12.66
C ARG A 35 4.39 4.42 -11.39
N GLN A 36 5.72 4.45 -11.45
CA GLN A 36 6.59 4.25 -10.28
C GLN A 36 6.40 5.34 -9.22
N VAL A 37 6.31 6.61 -9.63
CA VAL A 37 6.10 7.74 -8.71
C VAL A 37 4.71 7.66 -8.10
N ALA A 38 3.70 7.33 -8.90
CA ALA A 38 2.33 7.14 -8.42
C ALA A 38 2.23 5.96 -7.43
N PHE A 39 2.89 4.84 -7.73
CA PHE A 39 2.98 3.70 -6.82
C PHE A 39 3.64 4.10 -5.50
N PHE A 40 4.75 4.82 -5.55
CA PHE A 40 5.45 5.31 -4.36
C PHE A 40 4.57 6.26 -3.52
N ALA A 41 3.87 7.18 -4.18
CA ALA A 41 2.93 8.10 -3.54
C ALA A 41 1.73 7.40 -2.89
N ILE A 42 1.39 6.17 -3.31
CA ILE A 42 0.31 5.37 -2.73
C ILE A 42 0.84 4.48 -1.60
N ILE A 43 1.92 3.73 -1.84
CA ILE A 43 2.42 2.76 -0.86
C ILE A 43 2.94 3.42 0.42
N LEU A 44 3.51 4.63 0.33
CA LEU A 44 3.96 5.39 1.50
C LEU A 44 2.83 5.69 2.50
N PRO A 45 1.75 6.40 2.12
CA PRO A 45 0.65 6.65 3.03
C PRO A 45 -0.09 5.36 3.41
N LEU A 46 -0.14 4.35 2.53
CA LEU A 46 -0.72 3.05 2.88
C LEU A 46 0.07 2.36 4.00
N ALA A 47 1.41 2.40 3.92
CA ALA A 47 2.28 1.86 4.96
C ALA A 47 2.09 2.61 6.26
N LEU A 48 2.11 3.95 6.23
CA LEU A 48 1.85 4.76 7.42
C LEU A 48 0.48 4.47 8.03
N ALA A 49 -0.57 4.36 7.21
CA ALA A 49 -1.91 4.00 7.65
C ALA A 49 -1.97 2.59 8.24
N ALA A 50 -1.29 1.61 7.63
CA ALA A 50 -1.23 0.25 8.14
C ALA A 50 -0.55 0.18 9.51
N PHE A 51 0.59 0.84 9.67
CA PHE A 51 1.28 0.94 10.96
C PHE A 51 0.46 1.73 12.01
N TRP A 52 -0.20 2.81 11.59
CA TRP A 52 -1.08 3.58 12.46
C TRP A 52 -2.28 2.75 12.93
N LEU A 53 -2.94 2.02 12.03
CA LEU A 53 -4.07 1.16 12.34
C LEU A 53 -3.65 0.01 13.27
N MET A 54 -2.49 -0.58 13.03
CA MET A 54 -1.92 -1.62 13.90
C MET A 54 -1.65 -1.07 15.31
N ARG A 55 -1.12 0.16 15.41
CA ARG A 55 -0.94 0.84 16.71
C ARG A 55 -2.28 1.16 17.37
N ALA A 56 -3.26 1.66 16.63
CA ALA A 56 -4.58 2.00 17.13
C ALA A 56 -5.31 0.77 17.71
N TYR A 57 -5.25 -0.37 17.03
CA TYR A 57 -5.78 -1.64 17.53
C TYR A 57 -5.00 -2.18 18.73
N SER A 58 -3.68 -1.95 18.81
CA SER A 58 -2.87 -2.35 19.97
C SER A 58 -3.10 -1.48 21.20
N SER A 59 -3.70 -0.30 21.05
CA SER A 59 -4.02 0.62 22.15
C SER A 59 -5.47 0.50 22.67
N GLY A 60 -6.24 -0.46 22.16
CA GLY A 60 -7.64 -0.71 22.54
C GLY A 60 -7.80 -1.89 23.50
#